data_AF-A0A2D7MRB1-F1
#
_entry.id   AF-A0A2D7MRB1-F1
#
_cell.length_a   1.000
_cell.length_b   1.000
_cell.length_c   1.000
_cell.angle_alpha   90.00
_cell.angle_beta   90.00
_cell.angle_gamma   90.00
#
_symmetry.space_group_name_H-M   'P 1'
#
loop_
_entity.id
_entity.type
_entity.pdbx_description
1 polymer ?
#
loop_
_entity_poly.entity_id
_entity_poly.type
_entity_poly.pdbx_seq_one_letter_code
_entity_poly.pdbx_strand_id
1 'polypeptide(L)' 'MTTIELTKKIEKALEEIRPFLQNDGGDIELVSIEENKSVTVRLLGNCVSCSVNQMTLKSGVEMTIKKYAPEIENVYNVQ' A
#
# COMPACT_ATOMS: atom_id res chain seq x y z
N MET A 1 -11.73 -13.93 9.05
CA MET A 1 -10.79 -12.94 9.62
C MET A 1 -11.58 -11.70 10.00
N THR A 2 -11.23 -11.04 11.10
CA THR A 2 -11.83 -9.75 11.44
C THR A 2 -11.05 -8.63 10.75
N THR A 3 -11.70 -7.50 10.47
CA THR A 3 -11.06 -6.33 9.85
C THR A 3 -9.83 -5.85 10.64
N ILE A 4 -9.81 -6.06 11.96
CA ILE A 4 -8.68 -5.72 12.83
C ILE A 4 -7.43 -6.55 12.49
N GLU A 5 -7.57 -7.85 12.26
CA GLU A 5 -6.42 -8.70 11.89
C GLU A 5 -5.88 -8.36 10.50
N LEU A 6 -6.78 -8.07 9.56
CA LEU A 6 -6.41 -7.68 8.21
C LEU A 6 -5.68 -6.34 8.20
N THR A 7 -6.15 -5.38 8.98
CA THR A 7 -5.49 -4.07 9.16
C THR A 7 -4.05 -4.26 9.62
N LYS A 8 -3.82 -5.08 10.65
CA LYS A 8 -2.46 -5.36 11.15
C LYS A 8 -1.56 -6.03 10.11
N LYS A 9 -2.09 -6.92 9.27
CA LYS A 9 -1.31 -7.53 8.18
C LYS A 9 -0.92 -6.49 7.14
N ILE A 10 -1.85 -5.63 6.74
CA ILE A 10 -1.61 -4.58 5.75
C ILE A 10 -0.62 -3.56 6.31
N GLU A 11 -0.79 -3.13 7.57
CA GLU A 11 0.16 -2.22 8.21
C GLU A 11 1.58 -2.78 8.20
N LYS A 12 1.78 -4.05 8.54
CA LYS A 12 3.09 -4.70 8.44
C LYS A 12 3.65 -4.71 7.01
N ALA A 13 2.79 -4.95 6.02
CA ALA A 13 3.18 -4.88 4.61
C ALA A 13 3.63 -3.47 4.21
N LEU A 14 2.94 -2.44 4.69
CA LEU A 14 3.30 -1.05 4.47
C LEU A 14 4.60 -0.68 5.21
N GLU A 15 4.79 -1.13 6.45
CA GLU A 15 6.03 -0.94 7.20
C GLU A 15 7.25 -1.53 6.48
N GLU A 16 7.11 -2.65 5.77
CA GLU A 16 8.18 -3.24 4.95
C GLU A 16 8.57 -2.33 3.77
N ILE A 17 7.60 -1.61 3.18
CA ILE A 17 7.85 -0.78 1.98
C ILE A 17 8.21 0.68 2.31
N ARG A 18 7.77 1.19 3.47
CA ARG A 18 8.07 2.55 3.95
C ARG A 18 9.53 2.95 3.86
N PRO A 19 10.53 2.17 4.31
CA PRO A 19 11.93 2.59 4.22
C PRO A 19 12.39 2.82 2.78
N PHE A 20 11.86 2.06 1.81
CA PHE A 20 12.17 2.26 0.40
C PHE A 20 11.53 3.56 -0.11
N LEU A 21 10.26 3.79 0.21
CA LEU A 21 9.57 5.04 -0.18
C LEU A 21 10.21 6.27 0.45
N GLN A 22 10.59 6.20 1.72
CA GLN A 22 11.21 7.29 2.47
C GLN A 22 12.60 7.62 1.94
N ASN A 23 13.36 6.62 1.46
CA ASN A 23 14.63 6.84 0.78
C ASN A 23 14.48 7.65 -0.52
N ASP A 24 13.35 7.48 -1.21
CA ASP A 24 12.97 8.26 -2.40
C ASP A 24 12.22 9.58 -2.05
N GLY A 25 12.10 9.93 -0.77
CA GLY A 25 11.42 11.14 -0.30
C GLY A 25 9.88 11.08 -0.38
N GLY A 26 9.31 9.88 -0.35
CA GLY A 26 7.88 9.62 -0.27
C GLY A 26 7.47 8.86 0.99
N ASP A 27 6.19 8.54 1.10
CA ASP A 27 5.66 7.66 2.15
C ASP A 27 4.36 6.99 1.67
N ILE A 28 3.79 6.11 2.50
CA ILE A 28 2.50 5.46 2.26
C ILE A 28 1.67 5.32 3.53
N GLU A 29 0.38 5.57 3.38
CA GLU A 29 -0.61 5.42 4.44
C GLU A 29 -1.77 4.51 3.99
N LEU A 30 -2.26 3.71 4.94
CA LEU A 30 -3.51 2.97 4.78
C LEU A 30 -4.68 3.93 5.00
N VAL A 31 -5.59 4.01 4.03
CA VAL A 31 -6.78 4.87 4.12
C VAL A 31 -7.98 4.06 4.60
N SER A 32 -8.30 2.98 3.90
CA SER A 32 -9.48 2.15 4.17
C SER A 32 -9.31 0.73 3.66
N ILE A 33 -10.07 -0.20 4.24
CA ILE A 33 -10.21 -1.58 3.77
C ILE A 33 -11.69 -1.81 3.50
N GLU A 34 -12.04 -2.15 2.27
CA GLU A 34 -13.41 -2.42 1.84
C GLU A 34 -13.63 -3.91 1.64
N GLU A 35 -14.70 -4.42 2.25
CA GLU A 35 -15.15 -5.82 2.16
C GLU A 35 -14.07 -6.89 2.47
N ASN A 36 -12.97 -6.49 3.13
CA ASN A 36 -11.77 -7.32 3.32
C ASN A 36 -11.14 -7.85 2.02
N LYS A 37 -11.43 -7.20 0.89
CA LYS A 37 -11.01 -7.59 -0.46
C LYS A 37 -10.31 -6.46 -1.21
N SER A 38 -10.62 -5.22 -0.85
CA SER A 38 -10.07 -4.03 -1.49
C SER A 38 -9.38 -3.18 -0.45
N VAL A 39 -8.19 -2.69 -0.76
CA VAL A 39 -7.41 -1.80 0.12
C VAL A 39 -7.20 -0.49 -0.60
N THR A 40 -7.49 0.60 0.08
CA THR A 40 -7.18 1.94 -0.38
C THR A 40 -6.00 2.48 0.41
N VAL A 41 -4.94 2.85 -0.31
CA VAL A 41 -3.74 3.48 0.23
C VAL A 41 -3.58 4.90 -0.33
N ARG A 42 -2.84 5.73 0.37
CA ARG A 42 -2.42 7.05 -0.11
C ARG A 42 -0.92 7.09 -0.17
N LEU A 43 -0.36 7.40 -1.33
CA LEU A 43 1.06 7.72 -1.45
C LEU A 43 1.30 9.18 -1.09
N LEU A 44 2.34 9.44 -0.32
CA LEU A 44 2.74 10.77 0.14
C LEU A 44 4.09 11.18 -0.44
N GLY A 45 4.39 12.47 -0.38
CA GLY A 45 5.69 13.06 -0.74
C GLY A 45 6.00 13.01 -2.24
N ASN A 46 7.28 12.88 -2.58
CA ASN A 46 7.77 12.99 -3.96
C ASN A 46 7.32 11.82 -4.86
N CYS A 47 6.80 10.74 -4.29
CA CYS A 47 6.22 9.62 -5.04
C CYS A 47 5.02 10.05 -5.92
N VAL A 48 4.34 11.15 -5.59
CA VAL A 48 3.18 11.65 -6.34
C VAL A 48 3.61 12.34 -7.65
N SER A 49 4.74 13.03 -7.67
CA SER A 49 5.21 13.83 -8.81
C SER A 49 6.17 13.08 -9.77
N CYS A 50 6.61 11.87 -9.42
CA CYS A 50 7.56 11.12 -10.25
C CYS A 50 6.84 10.36 -11.37
N SER A 51 6.63 11.02 -12.52
CA SER A 51 5.90 10.50 -13.69
C SER A 51 6.44 9.19 -14.27
N VAL A 52 7.64 8.76 -13.87
CA VAL A 52 8.33 7.60 -14.45
C VAL A 52 8.08 6.31 -13.67
N ASN A 53 7.56 6.34 -12.44
CA ASN A 53 7.51 5.13 -11.60
C ASN A 53 6.22 4.83 -10.84
N GLN A 54 5.12 5.58 -11.06
CA GLN A 54 3.86 5.29 -10.34
C GLN A 54 3.32 3.88 -10.61
N MET A 55 3.45 3.36 -11.84
CA MET A 55 3.01 2.01 -12.19
C MET A 55 3.84 0.93 -11.48
N THR A 56 5.17 1.06 -11.49
CA THR A 56 6.09 0.11 -10.82
C THR A 56 5.90 0.14 -9.30
N LEU A 57 5.77 1.33 -8.73
CA LEU A 57 5.57 1.52 -7.30
C LEU A 57 4.24 0.94 -6.84
N LYS A 58 3.16 1.21 -7.59
CA LYS A 58 1.83 0.62 -7.32
C LYS A 58 1.90 -0.90 -7.35
N SER A 59 2.55 -1.49 -8.36
CA SER A 59 2.72 -2.94 -8.45
C SER A 59 3.53 -3.51 -7.29
N GLY A 60 4.59 -2.82 -6.85
CA GLY A 60 5.38 -3.23 -5.69
C GLY A 60 4.57 -3.20 -4.39
N VAL A 61 3.83 -2.11 -4.14
CA VAL A 61 2.92 -1.98 -2.99
C VAL A 61 1.86 -3.09 -3.02
N GLU A 62 1.21 -3.30 -4.16
CA GLU A 62 0.17 -4.32 -4.30
C GLU A 62 0.73 -5.73 -4.03
N MET A 63 1.91 -6.04 -4.58
CA MET A 63 2.56 -7.34 -4.38
C MET A 63 2.94 -7.57 -2.92
N THR A 64 3.47 -6.56 -2.23
CA THR A 64 3.79 -6.65 -0.81
C THR A 64 2.52 -6.80 0.03
N ILE A 65 1.44 -6.06 -0.25
CA ILE A 65 0.16 -6.23 0.46
C ILE A 65 -0.36 -7.66 0.26
N LYS A 66 -0.39 -8.17 -0.98
CA LYS A 66 -0.86 -9.53 -1.29
C LYS A 66 0.00 -10.63 -0.67
N LYS A 67 1.30 -10.38 -0.44
CA LYS A 67 2.20 -11.31 0.29
C LYS A 67 1.76 -11.51 1.74
N TYR A 68 1.29 -10.46 2.41
CA TYR A 68 0.82 -10.53 3.81
C TYR A 68 -0.68 -10.85 3.94
N ALA A 69 -1.47 -10.38 2.97
CA ALA A 69 -2.91 -10.54 2.90
C ALA A 69 -3.33 -11.00 1.49
N PRO A 70 -3.12 -12.29 1.15
CA PRO A 70 -3.48 -12.84 -0.17
C PRO A 70 -4.98 -12.79 -0.47
N GLU A 71 -5.82 -12.58 0.54
CA GLU A 71 -7.26 -12.32 0.41
C GLU A 71 -7.59 -10.98 -0.28
N ILE A 72 -6.63 -10.04 -0.35
CA ILE A 72 -6.82 -8.77 -1.04
C ILE A 72 -6.75 -8.97 -2.56
N GLU A 73 -7.82 -8.60 -3.24
CA GLU A 73 -7.96 -8.68 -4.68
C GLU A 73 -7.45 -7.40 -5.35
N ASN A 74 -7.84 -6.23 -4.80
CA ASN A 74 -7.60 -4.93 -5.40
C ASN A 74 -6.89 -3.95 -4.45
N VAL A 75 -5.93 -3.20 -4.99
CA VAL A 75 -5.29 -2.09 -4.26
C VAL A 75 -5.46 -0.79 -5.05
N TYR A 76 -6.12 0.18 -4.41
CA TYR A 76 -6.37 1.50 -4.94
C TYR A 76 -5.45 2.52 -4.30
N ASN A 77 -5.02 3.49 -5.10
CA ASN A 77 -4.31 4.66 -4.62
C ASN A 77 -5.25 5.87 -4.73
N VAL A 78 -5.44 6.59 -3.63
CA VAL A 78 -6.13 7.88 -3.63
C VAL A 78 -5.11 9.01 -3.49
N GLN A 79 -5.13 9.93 -4.45
CA GLN A 79 -4.24 11.08 -4.55
C GLN A 79 -4.82 12.28 -3.79
#